data_AF-A0A7X7RH16-F1
#
_entry.id   AF-A0A7X7RH16-F1
#
_cell.length_a   1.000
_cell.length_b   1.000
_cell.length_c   1.000
_cell.angle_alpha   90.00
_cell.angle_beta   90.00
_cell.angle_gamma   90.00
#
_symmetry.space_group_name_H-M   'P 1'
#
loop_
_entity.id
_entity.type
_entity.pdbx_description
1 polymer ?
#
loop_
_entity_poly.entity_id
_entity_poly.type
_entity_poly.pdbx_seq_one_letter_code
_entity_poly.pdbx_strand_id
1 'polypeptide(L)'
;MHGNLLKIIQGGMGVGVSNWRLARAVSQLGQLGVVSGTGLDIVMARRLQDGDPGGHVRRALGQFTFPKMAQRVLQALFVPGGIPSDAPYKPFGMHILKNKRAQTELCIVSNFVEVFLAREGHANRVGINYLEKIQLPHLPSLYGAMLAGVGVVIVGAGIAVEMPAVLDLLAKHQAATYSLHVRGAQADMDVQAVFDPALYREESAPPPPLPRPDFLPIISSDTLATMFLRKAKGSVEGFVVETPLAGGHNAPP
;
A
#
# COMPACT_ATOMS: atom_id res chain seq x y z
N MET A 1 -10.78 -31.93 -7.05
CA MET A 1 -10.33 -31.40 -5.76
C MET A 1 -10.92 -30.01 -5.60
N HIS A 2 -11.91 -29.84 -4.72
CA HIS A 2 -12.44 -28.50 -4.42
C HIS A 2 -11.35 -27.75 -3.65
N GLY A 3 -10.58 -26.91 -4.35
CA GLY A 3 -9.65 -25.99 -3.71
C GLY A 3 -10.40 -25.22 -2.63
N ASN A 4 -9.82 -25.13 -1.44
CA ASN A 4 -10.44 -24.50 -0.29
C ASN A 4 -10.71 -23.02 -0.64
N LEU A 5 -11.94 -22.71 -1.03
CA LEU A 5 -12.34 -21.35 -1.42
C LEU A 5 -12.09 -20.42 -0.23
N LEU A 6 -11.54 -19.24 -0.50
CA LEU A 6 -11.40 -18.18 0.50
C LEU A 6 -12.80 -17.89 1.08
N LYS A 7 -12.95 -18.04 2.40
CA LYS A 7 -14.19 -17.73 3.12
C LYS A 7 -14.11 -16.38 3.82
N ILE A 8 -12.88 -15.94 4.11
CA ILE A 8 -12.60 -14.72 4.87
C ILE A 8 -11.61 -13.85 4.08
N ILE A 9 -12.01 -12.61 3.88
CA ILE A 9 -11.13 -11.49 3.59
C ILE A 9 -11.12 -10.64 4.85
N GLN A 10 -9.99 -10.60 5.55
CA GLN A 10 -9.87 -9.77 6.74
C GLN A 10 -9.87 -8.29 6.32
N GLY A 11 -10.77 -7.49 6.91
CA GLY A 11 -10.86 -6.05 6.60
C GLY A 11 -9.69 -5.26 7.18
N GLY A 12 -9.30 -4.17 6.53
CA GLY A 12 -8.09 -3.40 6.89
C GLY A 12 -8.16 -1.93 6.50
N MET A 13 -9.34 -1.33 6.57
CA MET A 13 -9.55 0.04 6.14
C MET A 13 -9.20 1.02 7.28
N GLY A 14 -8.10 1.77 7.14
CA GLY A 14 -7.66 2.78 8.12
C GLY A 14 -6.16 2.75 8.39
N VAL A 15 -5.69 3.54 9.35
CA VAL A 15 -4.27 3.61 9.75
C VAL A 15 -4.02 2.63 10.89
N GLY A 16 -3.13 1.66 10.69
CA GLY A 16 -2.72 0.71 11.74
C GLY A 16 -3.83 -0.24 12.23
N VAL A 17 -4.99 -0.30 11.56
CA VAL A 17 -6.12 -1.17 11.93
C VAL A 17 -5.74 -2.64 11.83
N SER A 18 -5.02 -3.00 10.77
CA SER A 18 -4.49 -4.34 10.56
C SER A 18 -3.01 -4.28 10.20
N ASN A 19 -2.18 -4.66 11.17
CA ASN A 19 -0.75 -4.78 10.95
C ASN A 19 -0.39 -6.17 10.41
N TRP A 20 0.89 -6.35 10.08
CA TRP A 20 1.43 -7.58 9.53
C TRP A 20 1.16 -8.82 10.38
N ARG A 21 0.99 -8.69 11.72
CA ARG A 21 0.75 -9.84 12.61
C ARG A 21 -0.62 -10.44 12.37
N LEU A 22 -1.65 -9.59 12.26
CA LEU A 22 -3.01 -10.04 11.98
C LEU A 22 -3.11 -10.60 10.56
N ALA A 23 -2.58 -9.87 9.57
CA ALA A 23 -2.58 -10.31 8.17
C ALA A 23 -1.85 -11.66 8.00
N ARG A 24 -0.71 -11.86 8.67
CA ARG A 24 0.01 -13.13 8.68
C ARG A 24 -0.82 -14.25 9.30
N ALA A 25 -1.39 -14.02 10.49
CA ALA A 25 -2.18 -15.04 11.18
C ALA A 25 -3.36 -15.52 10.33
N VAL A 26 -4.10 -14.59 9.70
CA VAL A 26 -5.21 -14.93 8.79
C VAL A 26 -4.72 -15.68 7.56
N SER A 27 -3.61 -15.23 6.96
CA SER A 27 -3.03 -15.86 5.77
C SER A 27 -2.50 -17.27 6.06
N GLN A 28 -1.91 -17.51 7.23
CA GLN A 28 -1.47 -18.84 7.67
C GLN A 28 -2.63 -19.84 7.80
N LEU A 29 -3.85 -19.37 8.09
CA LEU A 29 -5.07 -20.18 8.12
C LEU A 29 -5.66 -20.44 6.72
N GLY A 30 -4.96 -20.06 5.65
CA GLY A 30 -5.40 -20.23 4.26
C GLY A 30 -6.52 -19.28 3.85
N GLN A 31 -6.75 -18.20 4.62
CA GLN A 31 -7.67 -17.11 4.27
C GLN A 31 -6.90 -15.91 3.71
N LEU A 32 -7.57 -14.84 3.29
CA LEU A 32 -6.89 -13.64 2.80
C LEU A 32 -6.67 -12.67 3.96
N GLY A 33 -5.45 -12.65 4.50
CA GLY A 33 -5.03 -11.59 5.43
C GLY A 33 -4.67 -10.32 4.67
N VAL A 34 -5.06 -9.17 5.19
CA VAL A 34 -4.93 -7.88 4.51
C VAL A 34 -4.26 -6.87 5.43
N VAL A 35 -3.19 -6.25 4.94
CA VAL A 35 -2.51 -5.16 5.64
C VAL A 35 -3.26 -3.84 5.41
N SER A 36 -3.33 -3.00 6.45
CA SER A 36 -3.76 -1.61 6.38
C SER A 36 -2.68 -0.77 5.68
N GLY A 37 -2.89 -0.39 4.42
CA GLY A 37 -1.91 0.38 3.65
C GLY A 37 -1.92 1.89 3.92
N THR A 38 -2.97 2.39 4.57
CA THR A 38 -3.17 3.83 4.81
C THR A 38 -2.22 4.33 5.90
N GLY A 39 -1.43 5.36 5.60
CA GLY A 39 -0.54 6.01 6.58
C GLY A 39 0.56 5.11 7.12
N LEU A 40 0.94 4.04 6.39
CA LEU A 40 1.99 3.12 6.82
C LEU A 40 3.35 3.80 7.00
N ASP A 41 3.64 4.83 6.22
CA ASP A 41 4.83 5.67 6.36
C ASP A 41 4.90 6.35 7.74
N ILE A 42 3.78 6.89 8.22
CA ILE A 42 3.68 7.50 9.56
C ILE A 42 3.87 6.44 10.64
N VAL A 43 3.20 5.28 10.50
CA VAL A 43 3.32 4.17 11.46
C VAL A 43 4.75 3.64 11.51
N MET A 44 5.39 3.49 10.35
CA MET A 44 6.77 3.02 10.24
C MET A 44 7.77 4.00 10.83
N ALA A 45 7.59 5.30 10.56
CA ALA A 45 8.44 6.34 11.13
C ALA A 45 8.40 6.34 12.66
N ARG A 46 7.23 6.10 13.27
CA ARG A 46 7.10 5.94 14.72
C ARG A 46 7.74 4.65 15.21
N ARG A 47 7.46 3.52 14.56
CA ARG A 47 8.03 2.20 14.91
C ARG A 47 9.57 2.20 14.88
N LEU A 48 10.19 2.92 13.95
CA LEU A 48 11.64 3.09 13.88
C LEU A 48 12.19 3.99 15.00
N GLN A 49 11.46 5.04 15.38
CA GLN A 49 11.80 5.90 16.51
C GLN A 49 11.60 5.20 17.85
N ASP A 50 10.69 4.22 17.92
CA ASP A 50 10.55 3.30 19.07
C ASP A 50 11.69 2.25 19.12
N GLY A 51 12.65 2.32 18.19
CA GLY A 51 13.83 1.46 18.17
C GLY A 51 13.62 0.09 17.56
N ASP A 52 12.60 -0.07 16.70
CA ASP A 52 12.26 -1.34 16.04
C ASP A 52 12.16 -2.51 17.04
N PRO A 53 11.16 -2.49 17.96
CA PRO A 53 10.99 -3.56 18.94
C PRO A 53 10.91 -4.94 18.27
N GLY A 54 11.74 -5.87 18.72
CA GLY A 54 11.86 -7.21 18.13
C GLY A 54 12.70 -7.30 16.84
N GLY A 55 13.25 -6.18 16.36
CA GLY A 55 14.14 -6.15 15.19
C GLY A 55 13.46 -6.51 13.87
N HIS A 56 12.13 -6.44 13.81
CA HIS A 56 11.34 -6.94 12.69
C HIS A 56 11.52 -6.09 11.42
N VAL A 57 11.55 -4.76 11.57
CA VAL A 57 11.73 -3.83 10.45
C VAL A 57 13.11 -4.02 9.85
N ARG A 58 14.16 -4.01 10.67
CA ARG A 58 15.54 -4.21 10.18
C ARG A 58 15.73 -5.60 9.56
N ARG A 59 15.10 -6.64 10.10
CA ARG A 59 15.10 -7.98 9.48
C ARG A 59 14.48 -7.96 8.08
N ALA A 60 13.30 -7.35 7.92
CA ALA A 60 12.65 -7.22 6.63
C ALA A 60 13.49 -6.39 5.65
N LEU A 61 14.07 -5.27 6.11
CA LEU A 61 14.95 -4.43 5.30
C LEU A 61 16.22 -5.15 4.83
N GLY A 62 16.69 -6.16 5.56
CA GLY A 62 17.76 -7.05 5.11
C GLY A 62 17.43 -7.87 3.86
N GLN A 63 16.15 -7.93 3.46
CA GLN A 63 15.67 -8.59 2.23
C GLN A 63 15.16 -7.59 1.19
N PHE A 64 15.30 -6.28 1.44
CA PHE A 64 14.77 -5.25 0.55
C PHE A 64 15.65 -5.07 -0.69
N THR A 65 15.01 -4.90 -1.86
CA THR A 65 15.68 -4.81 -3.16
C THR A 65 16.64 -3.62 -3.29
N PHE A 66 16.42 -2.53 -2.53
CA PHE A 66 17.20 -1.30 -2.61
C PHE A 66 17.87 -0.97 -1.27
N PRO A 67 18.99 -1.64 -0.91
CA PRO A 67 19.65 -1.48 0.38
C PRO A 67 20.06 -0.04 0.71
N LYS A 68 20.51 0.78 -0.26
CA LYS A 68 20.85 2.19 -0.04
C LYS A 68 19.62 3.02 0.35
N MET A 69 18.45 2.69 -0.20
CA MET A 69 17.17 3.32 0.19
C MET A 69 16.80 2.95 1.63
N ALA A 70 16.90 1.66 1.98
CA ALA A 70 16.68 1.21 3.36
C ALA A 70 17.62 1.93 4.35
N GLN A 71 18.90 2.05 4.00
CA GLN A 71 19.89 2.75 4.82
C GLN A 71 19.54 4.21 5.05
N ARG A 72 19.10 4.96 4.01
CA ARG A 72 18.67 6.36 4.17
C ARG A 72 17.47 6.50 5.12
N VAL A 73 16.49 5.60 5.00
CA VAL A 73 15.32 5.59 5.89
C VAL A 73 15.73 5.29 7.33
N LEU A 74 16.56 4.28 7.55
CA LEU A 74 17.07 3.94 8.88
C LEU A 74 17.89 5.08 9.47
N GLN A 75 18.82 5.66 8.72
CA GLN A 75 19.63 6.79 9.17
C GLN A 75 18.78 8.00 9.59
N ALA A 76 17.64 8.21 8.93
CA ALA A 76 16.77 9.35 9.21
C ALA A 76 15.85 9.15 10.43
N LEU A 77 15.48 7.91 10.75
CA LEU A 77 14.34 7.60 11.64
C LEU A 77 14.63 6.58 12.75
N PHE A 78 15.61 5.69 12.58
CA PHE A 78 15.87 4.64 13.55
C PHE A 78 16.63 5.20 14.77
N VAL A 79 16.08 4.96 15.97
CA VAL A 79 16.71 5.34 17.24
C VAL A 79 17.04 4.06 18.00
N PRO A 80 18.33 3.65 18.11
CA PRO A 80 18.71 2.47 18.87
C PRO A 80 18.21 2.55 20.32
N GLY A 81 17.44 1.55 20.77
CA GLY A 81 16.84 1.53 22.10
C GLY A 81 15.56 2.35 22.25
N GLY A 82 15.14 3.05 21.20
CA GLY A 82 13.94 3.89 21.18
C GLY A 82 14.16 5.28 21.77
N ILE A 83 13.27 6.21 21.43
CA ILE A 83 13.17 7.50 22.12
C ILE A 83 12.62 7.29 23.55
N PRO A 84 12.94 8.21 24.50
CA PRO A 84 12.29 8.22 25.81
C PRO A 84 10.76 8.26 25.70
N SER A 85 10.04 7.63 26.63
CA SER A 85 8.57 7.50 26.57
C SER A 85 7.81 8.83 26.60
N ASP A 86 8.44 9.88 27.11
CA ASP A 86 7.93 11.25 27.21
C ASP A 86 8.42 12.16 26.06
N ALA A 87 9.35 11.68 25.23
CA ALA A 87 9.86 12.43 24.10
C ALA A 87 8.84 12.42 22.93
N PRO A 88 8.59 13.57 22.28
CA PRO A 88 7.72 13.61 21.11
C PRO A 88 8.40 12.94 19.90
N TYR A 89 7.61 12.26 19.07
CA TYR A 89 8.10 11.77 17.78
C TYR A 89 8.56 12.92 16.89
N LYS A 90 9.74 12.77 16.30
CA LYS A 90 10.20 13.61 15.21
C LYS A 90 9.23 13.49 14.03
N PRO A 91 8.66 14.59 13.53
CA PRO A 91 7.79 14.56 12.36
C PRO A 91 8.61 14.24 11.11
N PHE A 92 8.06 13.42 10.21
CA PHE A 92 8.69 13.10 8.93
C PHE A 92 8.14 13.92 7.75
N GLY A 93 7.45 15.03 8.04
CA GLY A 93 6.83 15.93 7.06
C GLY A 93 5.54 15.36 6.43
N MET A 94 4.74 16.23 5.83
CA MET A 94 3.51 15.84 5.13
C MET A 94 3.79 15.48 3.66
N HIS A 95 2.94 14.63 3.08
CA HIS A 95 2.94 14.41 1.63
C HIS A 95 2.58 15.71 0.90
N ILE A 96 3.39 16.05 -0.10
CA ILE A 96 3.17 17.17 -1.01
C ILE A 96 3.42 16.69 -2.45
N LEU A 97 2.78 17.35 -3.41
CA LEU A 97 2.89 17.01 -4.84
C LEU A 97 4.32 17.08 -5.38
N LYS A 98 5.11 18.04 -4.92
CA LYS A 98 6.47 18.26 -5.41
C LYS A 98 7.51 17.59 -4.52
N ASN A 99 8.04 16.51 -5.07
CA ASN A 99 9.34 15.86 -4.86
C ASN A 99 10.03 16.10 -3.52
N LYS A 100 9.71 15.25 -2.54
CA LYS A 100 10.68 14.89 -1.51
C LYS A 100 10.94 13.39 -1.56
N ARG A 101 12.07 13.04 -2.17
CA ARG A 101 12.58 11.67 -2.30
C ARG A 101 12.45 10.88 -0.99
N ALA A 102 12.73 11.51 0.15
CA ALA A 102 12.64 10.87 1.47
C ALA A 102 11.23 10.33 1.81
N GLN A 103 10.16 11.10 1.57
CA GLN A 103 8.77 10.66 1.82
C GLN A 103 8.40 9.52 0.87
N THR A 104 8.79 9.61 -0.40
CA THR A 104 8.54 8.56 -1.38
C THR A 104 9.26 7.27 -1.00
N GLU A 105 10.54 7.36 -0.63
CA GLU A 105 11.33 6.23 -0.13
C GLU A 105 10.72 5.62 1.13
N LEU A 106 10.22 6.45 2.06
CA LEU A 106 9.52 5.96 3.24
C LEU A 106 8.22 5.23 2.87
N CYS A 107 7.41 5.72 1.93
CA CYS A 107 6.22 4.99 1.45
C CYS A 107 6.58 3.62 0.89
N ILE A 108 7.58 3.56 0.00
CA ILE A 108 8.04 2.30 -0.62
C ILE A 108 8.50 1.32 0.47
N VAL A 109 9.41 1.75 1.35
CA VAL A 109 9.96 0.93 2.42
C VAL A 109 8.88 0.45 3.38
N SER A 110 7.97 1.32 3.79
CA SER A 110 6.96 0.99 4.79
C SER A 110 5.99 -0.08 4.30
N ASN A 111 5.54 0.04 3.05
CA ASN A 111 4.65 -0.95 2.44
C ASN A 111 5.37 -2.27 2.15
N PHE A 112 6.64 -2.21 1.72
CA PHE A 112 7.46 -3.41 1.56
C PHE A 112 7.57 -4.18 2.88
N VAL A 113 7.98 -3.51 3.97
CA VAL A 113 8.19 -4.16 5.27
C VAL A 113 6.92 -4.81 5.79
N GLU A 114 5.80 -4.11 5.72
CA GLU A 114 4.54 -4.61 6.29
C GLU A 114 4.02 -5.83 5.51
N VAL A 115 4.10 -5.83 4.17
CA VAL A 115 3.72 -6.99 3.35
C VAL A 115 4.73 -8.13 3.48
N PHE A 116 6.03 -7.83 3.51
CA PHE A 116 7.08 -8.85 3.67
C PHE A 116 6.89 -9.63 4.98
N LEU A 117 6.71 -8.92 6.09
CA LEU A 117 6.47 -9.55 7.40
C LEU A 117 5.15 -10.32 7.43
N ALA A 118 4.13 -9.82 6.75
CA ALA A 118 2.84 -10.49 6.65
C ALA A 118 2.90 -11.81 5.88
N ARG A 119 3.87 -11.97 4.96
CA ARG A 119 4.08 -13.19 4.15
C ARG A 119 5.03 -14.20 4.79
N GLU A 120 5.72 -13.84 5.86
CA GLU A 120 6.81 -14.64 6.42
C GLU A 120 6.32 -16.02 6.90
N GLY A 121 6.99 -17.09 6.47
CA GLY A 121 6.70 -18.46 6.93
C GLY A 121 5.44 -19.11 6.36
N HIS A 122 4.89 -18.63 5.24
CA HIS A 122 3.86 -19.32 4.47
C HIS A 122 3.86 -18.92 2.99
N ALA A 123 3.16 -19.70 2.15
CA ALA A 123 3.01 -19.43 0.71
C ALA A 123 1.67 -18.77 0.33
N ASN A 124 0.74 -18.65 1.29
CA ASN A 124 -0.59 -18.09 1.05
C ASN A 124 -0.53 -16.59 0.68
N ARG A 125 -1.52 -16.13 -0.10
CA ARG A 125 -1.62 -14.74 -0.55
C ARG A 125 -1.85 -13.80 0.63
N VAL A 126 -1.23 -12.62 0.56
CA VAL A 126 -1.47 -11.49 1.45
C VAL A 126 -2.01 -10.34 0.61
N GLY A 127 -3.03 -9.65 1.11
CA GLY A 127 -3.57 -8.45 0.52
C GLY A 127 -3.09 -7.17 1.21
N ILE A 128 -3.36 -6.02 0.59
CA ILE A 128 -3.24 -4.70 1.19
C ILE A 128 -4.46 -3.84 0.85
N ASN A 129 -4.90 -2.99 1.77
CA ASN A 129 -6.05 -2.11 1.58
C ASN A 129 -5.65 -0.63 1.65
N TYR A 130 -6.04 0.17 0.65
CA TYR A 130 -5.84 1.62 0.61
C TYR A 130 -7.16 2.39 0.58
N LEU A 131 -7.10 3.64 1.06
CA LEU A 131 -8.18 4.61 0.93
C LEU A 131 -8.00 5.46 -0.31
N GLU A 132 -8.98 5.49 -1.21
CA GLU A 132 -8.98 6.34 -2.39
C GLU A 132 -8.96 7.83 -2.03
N LYS A 133 -9.48 8.23 -0.86
CA LYS A 133 -9.39 9.62 -0.38
C LYS A 133 -7.98 10.10 -0.06
N ILE A 134 -7.00 9.21 0.09
CA ILE A 134 -5.60 9.56 0.41
C ILE A 134 -4.71 9.18 -0.78
N GLN A 135 -4.84 9.93 -1.88
CA GLN A 135 -4.25 9.58 -3.18
C GLN A 135 -2.74 9.84 -3.29
N LEU A 136 -2.23 10.88 -2.63
CA LEU A 136 -0.81 11.29 -2.73
C LEU A 136 0.20 10.16 -2.49
N PRO A 137 0.06 9.27 -1.49
CA PRO A 137 1.00 8.19 -1.25
C PRO A 137 0.78 6.93 -2.11
N HIS A 138 -0.29 6.84 -2.93
CA HIS A 138 -0.69 5.58 -3.58
C HIS A 138 0.42 4.95 -4.41
N LEU A 139 0.95 5.67 -5.40
CA LEU A 139 1.91 5.13 -6.36
C LEU A 139 3.16 4.52 -5.69
N PRO A 140 3.89 5.25 -4.81
CA PRO A 140 5.05 4.65 -4.15
C PRO A 140 4.69 3.58 -3.12
N SER A 141 3.51 3.69 -2.47
CA SER A 141 3.04 2.66 -1.53
C SER A 141 2.77 1.34 -2.23
N LEU A 142 2.07 1.39 -3.37
CA LEU A 142 1.77 0.23 -4.22
C LEU A 142 3.06 -0.42 -4.69
N TYR A 143 4.01 0.37 -5.19
CA TYR A 143 5.28 -0.17 -5.64
C TYR A 143 6.04 -0.91 -4.51
N GLY A 144 6.06 -0.34 -3.30
CA GLY A 144 6.61 -1.00 -2.12
C GLY A 144 5.94 -2.33 -1.79
N ALA A 145 4.61 -2.37 -1.80
CA ALA A 145 3.83 -3.58 -1.57
C ALA A 145 4.08 -4.65 -2.66
N MET A 146 4.19 -4.25 -3.92
CA MET A 146 4.48 -5.13 -5.05
C MET A 146 5.90 -5.70 -5.01
N LEU A 147 6.89 -4.91 -4.58
CA LEU A 147 8.25 -5.42 -4.33
C LEU A 147 8.28 -6.51 -3.27
N ALA A 148 7.39 -6.42 -2.27
CA ALA A 148 7.20 -7.46 -1.26
C ALA A 148 6.29 -8.60 -1.73
N GLY A 149 5.83 -8.58 -2.98
CA GLY A 149 4.97 -9.58 -3.61
C GLY A 149 3.58 -9.67 -2.98
N VAL A 150 2.95 -8.51 -2.74
CA VAL A 150 1.51 -8.46 -2.40
C VAL A 150 0.71 -9.20 -3.46
N GLY A 151 -0.25 -10.02 -3.03
CA GLY A 151 -1.08 -10.82 -3.92
C GLY A 151 -2.37 -10.13 -4.33
N VAL A 152 -2.91 -9.25 -3.48
CA VAL A 152 -4.21 -8.59 -3.70
C VAL A 152 -4.14 -7.14 -3.25
N VAL A 153 -4.64 -6.22 -4.07
CA VAL A 153 -4.81 -4.80 -3.75
C VAL A 153 -6.30 -4.51 -3.65
N ILE A 154 -6.71 -4.02 -2.49
CA ILE A 154 -8.08 -3.59 -2.18
C ILE A 154 -8.07 -2.07 -2.07
N VAL A 155 -9.03 -1.39 -2.68
CA VAL A 155 -9.15 0.06 -2.56
C VAL A 155 -10.60 0.44 -2.35
N GLY A 156 -10.87 1.22 -1.31
CA GLY A 156 -12.21 1.73 -1.00
C GLY A 156 -12.26 3.21 -0.75
N ALA A 157 -13.40 3.68 -0.24
CA ALA A 157 -13.67 5.09 0.06
C ALA A 157 -13.54 6.04 -1.14
N GLY A 158 -13.79 5.57 -2.36
CA GLY A 158 -13.77 6.35 -3.61
C GLY A 158 -13.73 5.45 -4.84
N ILE A 159 -13.52 6.03 -6.02
CA ILE A 159 -13.61 5.34 -7.32
C ILE A 159 -12.23 5.27 -7.99
N ALA A 160 -11.51 4.18 -7.74
CA ALA A 160 -10.12 3.97 -8.14
C ALA A 160 -9.95 3.36 -9.55
N VAL A 161 -10.64 3.87 -10.57
CA VAL A 161 -10.69 3.26 -11.92
C VAL A 161 -9.36 3.24 -12.67
N GLU A 162 -8.37 4.02 -12.23
CA GLU A 162 -7.03 4.06 -12.81
C GLU A 162 -6.09 3.02 -12.19
N MET A 163 -6.46 2.45 -11.04
CA MET A 163 -5.63 1.51 -10.29
C MET A 163 -5.18 0.28 -11.12
N PRO A 164 -6.04 -0.35 -11.96
CA PRO A 164 -5.61 -1.44 -12.82
C PRO A 164 -4.43 -1.10 -13.74
N ALA A 165 -4.47 0.05 -14.42
CA ALA A 165 -3.38 0.50 -15.30
C ALA A 165 -2.10 0.76 -14.51
N VAL A 166 -2.23 1.39 -13.33
CA VAL A 166 -1.10 1.63 -12.44
C VAL A 166 -0.41 0.31 -12.06
N LEU A 167 -1.18 -0.71 -11.67
CA LEU A 167 -0.64 -2.02 -11.33
C LEU A 167 0.11 -2.65 -12.51
N ASP A 168 -0.44 -2.55 -13.73
CA ASP A 168 0.20 -3.09 -14.95
C ASP A 168 1.52 -2.38 -15.29
N LEU A 169 1.58 -1.06 -15.11
CA LEU A 169 2.78 -0.26 -15.34
C LEU A 169 3.85 -0.53 -14.27
N LEU A 170 3.47 -0.50 -13.00
CA LEU A 170 4.39 -0.73 -11.88
C LEU A 170 4.93 -2.17 -11.87
N ALA A 171 4.14 -3.16 -12.32
CA ALA A 171 4.60 -4.54 -12.49
C ALA A 171 5.77 -4.65 -13.48
N LYS A 172 5.87 -3.72 -14.43
CA LYS A 172 6.94 -3.63 -15.42
C LYS A 172 8.01 -2.60 -15.06
N HIS A 173 7.98 -2.06 -13.84
CA HIS A 173 8.85 -0.95 -13.38
C HIS A 173 8.74 0.31 -14.25
N GLN A 174 7.58 0.56 -14.86
CA GLN A 174 7.33 1.72 -15.70
C GLN A 174 6.74 2.88 -14.89
N ALA A 175 6.96 4.10 -15.37
CA ALA A 175 6.35 5.29 -14.82
C ALA A 175 4.82 5.19 -14.87
N ALA A 176 4.17 5.58 -13.78
CA ALA A 176 2.73 5.58 -13.62
C ALA A 176 2.25 6.96 -13.19
N THR A 177 1.02 7.26 -13.57
CA THR A 177 0.34 8.52 -13.29
C THR A 177 -1.00 8.23 -12.63
N TYR A 178 -1.42 9.08 -11.69
CA TYR A 178 -2.71 8.97 -11.00
C TYR A 178 -3.36 10.34 -10.85
N SER A 179 -4.61 10.48 -11.27
CA SER A 179 -5.35 11.74 -11.13
C SER A 179 -5.68 12.03 -9.67
N LEU A 180 -5.50 13.29 -9.28
CA LEU A 180 -5.73 13.76 -7.91
C LEU A 180 -6.97 14.63 -7.84
N HIS A 181 -7.90 14.24 -6.98
CA HIS A 181 -9.13 14.97 -6.70
C HIS A 181 -8.85 16.02 -5.63
N VAL A 182 -8.65 17.27 -6.07
CA VAL A 182 -8.41 18.41 -5.19
C VAL A 182 -9.71 19.19 -5.01
N ARG A 183 -10.17 19.33 -3.77
CA ARG A 183 -11.37 20.14 -3.47
C ARG A 183 -11.12 21.60 -3.85
N GLY A 184 -11.98 22.14 -4.71
CA GLY A 184 -11.88 23.53 -5.19
C GLY A 184 -10.95 23.71 -6.39
N ALA A 185 -10.40 22.65 -6.97
CA ALA A 185 -9.75 22.74 -8.27
C ALA A 185 -10.77 23.15 -9.36
N GLN A 186 -10.33 24.01 -10.29
CA GLN A 186 -11.13 24.36 -11.45
C GLN A 186 -11.25 23.16 -12.39
N ALA A 187 -12.31 23.10 -13.19
CA ALA A 187 -12.62 21.93 -14.03
C ALA A 187 -11.55 21.62 -15.10
N ASP A 188 -10.69 22.60 -15.41
CA ASP A 188 -9.56 22.52 -16.34
C ASP A 188 -8.22 22.25 -15.63
N MET A 189 -8.17 22.24 -14.30
CA MET A 189 -6.97 21.89 -13.55
C MET A 189 -6.82 20.37 -13.46
N ASP A 190 -6.01 19.83 -14.37
CA ASP A 190 -5.55 18.43 -14.31
C ASP A 190 -4.38 18.30 -13.32
N VAL A 191 -4.69 17.91 -12.08
CA VAL A 191 -3.69 17.68 -11.04
C VAL A 191 -3.37 16.19 -11.00
N GLN A 192 -2.12 15.83 -11.30
CA GLN A 192 -1.69 14.44 -11.36
C GLN A 192 -0.49 14.16 -10.45
N ALA A 193 -0.50 13.00 -9.80
CA ALA A 193 0.70 12.41 -9.22
C ALA A 193 1.42 11.59 -10.29
N VAL A 194 2.75 11.73 -10.36
CA VAL A 194 3.61 10.94 -11.25
C VAL A 194 4.65 10.23 -10.40
N PHE A 195 4.85 8.95 -10.65
CA PHE A 195 5.87 8.15 -9.99
C PHE A 195 6.61 7.29 -11.01
N ASP A 196 7.92 7.41 -11.03
CA ASP A 196 8.81 6.60 -11.87
C ASP A 196 9.71 5.72 -10.99
N PRO A 197 9.49 4.39 -10.96
CA PRO A 197 10.37 3.44 -10.27
C PRO A 197 11.86 3.59 -10.62
N ALA A 198 12.19 4.02 -11.84
CA ALA A 198 13.57 4.18 -12.31
C ALA A 198 14.34 5.29 -11.56
N LEU A 199 13.65 6.23 -10.92
CA LEU A 199 14.29 7.28 -10.10
C LEU A 199 14.70 6.78 -8.71
N TYR A 200 14.19 5.62 -8.30
CA TYR A 200 14.36 5.06 -6.95
C TYR A 200 15.15 3.76 -6.92
N ARG A 201 15.40 3.14 -8.08
CA ARG A 201 16.30 1.99 -8.20
C ARG A 201 17.76 2.39 -7.96
N GLU A 202 18.56 1.40 -7.60
CA GLU A 202 20.03 1.53 -7.56
C GLU A 202 20.62 1.28 -8.96
N GLU A 203 21.91 1.58 -9.16
CA GLU A 203 22.61 1.54 -10.46
C GLU A 203 22.71 0.14 -11.11
N SER A 204 22.14 -0.89 -10.51
CA SER A 204 22.08 -2.23 -11.07
C SER A 204 21.05 -2.35 -12.21
N ALA A 205 21.15 -3.45 -12.95
CA ALA A 205 20.15 -3.82 -13.94
C ALA A 205 18.73 -3.82 -13.30
N PRO A 206 17.70 -3.44 -14.08
CA PRO A 206 16.34 -3.45 -13.57
C PRO A 206 15.96 -4.85 -13.04
N PRO A 207 15.29 -4.94 -11.88
CA PRO A 207 14.80 -6.21 -11.38
C PRO A 207 13.85 -6.88 -12.39
N PRO A 208 13.66 -8.21 -12.31
CA PRO A 208 12.68 -8.88 -13.14
C PRO A 208 11.27 -8.29 -12.90
N PRO A 209 10.37 -8.34 -13.89
CA PRO A 209 9.00 -7.89 -13.72
C PRO A 209 8.34 -8.49 -12.47
N LEU A 210 7.54 -7.68 -11.78
CA LEU A 210 6.82 -8.08 -10.58
C LEU A 210 5.53 -8.82 -10.96
N PRO A 211 5.09 -9.79 -10.14
CA PRO A 211 3.74 -10.31 -10.25
C PRO A 211 2.73 -9.18 -10.07
N ARG A 212 1.78 -9.05 -11.00
CA ARG A 212 0.66 -8.12 -10.87
C ARG A 212 -0.30 -8.67 -9.80
N PRO A 213 -0.64 -7.92 -8.75
CA PRO A 213 -1.65 -8.36 -7.79
C PRO A 213 -3.06 -8.32 -8.41
N ASP A 214 -3.97 -9.11 -7.85
CA ASP A 214 -5.39 -8.98 -8.16
C ASP A 214 -5.89 -7.66 -7.58
N PHE A 215 -6.75 -6.97 -8.31
CA PHE A 215 -7.37 -5.72 -7.88
C PHE A 215 -8.84 -5.94 -7.56
N LEU A 216 -9.21 -5.65 -6.30
CA LEU A 216 -10.57 -5.78 -5.77
C LEU A 216 -11.05 -4.42 -5.23
N PRO A 217 -11.69 -3.56 -6.06
CA PRO A 217 -12.29 -2.34 -5.56
C PRO A 217 -13.45 -2.64 -4.61
N ILE A 218 -13.57 -1.83 -3.56
CA ILE A 218 -14.71 -1.83 -2.64
C ILE A 218 -15.85 -1.02 -3.28
N ILE A 219 -17.02 -1.62 -3.40
CA ILE A 219 -18.23 -1.03 -3.98
C ILE A 219 -19.42 -1.18 -3.04
N SER A 220 -20.42 -0.32 -3.18
CA SER A 220 -21.68 -0.39 -2.42
C SER A 220 -22.91 -0.72 -3.27
N SER A 221 -22.77 -0.82 -4.60
CA SER A 221 -23.87 -1.11 -5.51
C SER A 221 -23.41 -1.79 -6.81
N ASP A 222 -24.34 -2.48 -7.47
CA ASP A 222 -24.21 -3.06 -8.80
C ASP A 222 -23.95 -1.99 -9.89
N THR A 223 -24.52 -0.80 -9.71
CA THR A 223 -24.30 0.34 -10.61
C THR A 223 -22.83 0.78 -10.56
N LEU A 224 -22.23 0.83 -9.37
CA LEU A 224 -20.80 1.11 -9.23
C LEU A 224 -19.95 0.01 -9.85
N ALA A 225 -20.30 -1.27 -9.66
CA ALA A 225 -19.62 -2.40 -10.30
C ALA A 225 -19.61 -2.24 -11.84
N THR A 226 -20.78 -1.96 -12.42
CA THR A 226 -20.95 -1.76 -13.86
C THR A 226 -20.15 -0.57 -14.37
N MET A 227 -20.14 0.53 -13.61
CA MET A 227 -19.35 1.71 -13.95
C MET A 227 -17.85 1.40 -13.92
N PHE A 228 -17.40 0.65 -12.91
CA PHE A 228 -16.02 0.24 -12.78
C PHE A 228 -15.57 -0.61 -13.96
N LEU A 229 -16.34 -1.63 -14.34
CA LEU A 229 -16.03 -2.49 -15.49
C LEU A 229 -15.97 -1.72 -16.81
N ARG A 230 -16.76 -0.65 -16.96
CA ARG A 230 -16.74 0.19 -18.17
C ARG A 230 -15.58 1.19 -18.21
N LYS A 231 -15.18 1.73 -17.06
CA LYS A 231 -14.19 2.82 -16.97
C LYS A 231 -12.79 2.37 -16.56
N ALA A 232 -12.65 1.17 -16.00
CA ALA A 232 -11.36 0.64 -15.58
C ALA A 232 -10.40 0.55 -16.76
N LYS A 233 -9.20 1.10 -16.57
CA LYS A 233 -8.12 1.02 -17.55
C LYS A 233 -7.29 -0.24 -17.30
N GLY A 234 -7.88 -1.43 -17.43
CA GLY A 234 -7.20 -2.71 -17.14
C GLY A 234 -8.14 -3.72 -16.47
N SER A 235 -7.60 -4.85 -16.01
CA SER A 235 -8.40 -5.92 -15.43
C SER A 235 -8.80 -5.66 -13.96
N VAL A 236 -10.01 -6.09 -13.62
CA VAL A 236 -10.55 -6.11 -12.26
C VAL A 236 -10.91 -7.56 -11.96
N GLU A 237 -10.30 -8.14 -10.93
CA GLU A 237 -10.40 -9.58 -10.66
C GLU A 237 -11.62 -9.95 -9.80
N GLY A 238 -12.28 -8.96 -9.20
CA GLY A 238 -13.48 -9.14 -8.41
C GLY A 238 -13.85 -7.86 -7.67
N PHE A 239 -14.89 -7.93 -6.84
CA PHE A 239 -15.38 -6.80 -6.06
C PHE A 239 -15.52 -7.20 -4.60
N VAL A 240 -15.15 -6.28 -3.69
CA VAL A 240 -15.56 -6.35 -2.29
C VAL A 240 -16.84 -5.54 -2.15
N VAL A 241 -17.93 -6.18 -1.74
CA VAL A 241 -19.22 -5.49 -1.57
C VAL A 241 -19.38 -5.02 -0.13
N GLU A 242 -19.39 -3.72 0.06
CA GLU A 242 -19.68 -3.08 1.33
C GLU A 242 -21.18 -2.83 1.45
N THR A 243 -21.82 -3.50 2.41
CA THR A 243 -23.26 -3.31 2.70
C THR A 243 -23.45 -2.25 3.78
N PRO A 244 -24.67 -1.72 3.99
CA PRO A 244 -24.90 -0.67 5.00
C PRO A 244 -24.50 -1.01 6.45
N LEU A 245 -24.26 -2.29 6.75
CA LEU A 245 -23.80 -2.75 8.07
C LEU A 245 -22.28 -2.66 8.25
N ALA A 246 -21.53 -2.50 7.16
CA ALA A 246 -20.10 -2.23 7.23
C ALA A 246 -19.89 -0.75 7.57
N GLY A 247 -19.09 -0.47 8.59
CA GLY A 247 -18.93 0.86 9.18
C GLY A 247 -18.30 1.93 8.28
N GLY A 248 -18.11 1.69 6.98
CA GLY A 248 -17.63 2.66 6.01
C GLY A 248 -18.77 3.52 5.48
N HIS A 249 -18.89 4.72 6.04
CA HIS A 249 -19.53 5.92 5.51
C HIS A 249 -20.37 5.75 4.22
N ASN A 250 -21.68 5.96 4.38
CA ASN A 250 -22.66 6.24 3.33
C ASN A 250 -22.01 6.97 2.15
N ALA A 251 -21.90 6.29 1.00
CA ALA A 251 -21.71 7.00 -0.26
C ALA A 251 -22.83 8.05 -0.36
N PRO A 252 -22.55 9.29 -0.76
CA PRO A 252 -23.61 10.26 -0.97
C PRO A 252 -24.58 9.72 -2.04
N PRO A 253 -25.89 10.03 -1.92
CA PRO A 253 -26.90 9.62 -2.90
C PRO A 253 -26.60 10.12 -4.31
#